data_AF-A0A5J4VTE6-F1
#
_entry.id   AF-A0A5J4VTE6-F1
#
_cell.length_a   1.000
_cell.length_b   1.000
_cell.length_c   1.000
_cell.angle_alpha   90.00
_cell.angle_beta   90.00
_cell.angle_gamma   90.00
#
_symmetry.space_group_name_H-M   'P 1'
#
loop_
_entity.id
_entity.type
_entity.pdbx_description
1 polymer ?
#
loop_
_entity_poly.entity_id
_entity_poly.type
_entity_poly.pdbx_seq_one_letter_code
_entity_poly.pdbx_strand_id
1 'polypeptide(L)'
;MIKDQWKEFLKPKNEERVYDEDELNYFIFQLEELLNVLKCILKEPRRRLRFASHSLIDMDLYPIFHIECPSCLNCPHCIVFPDDVYVDDLHLLVIEILSMFEEDMNRTQLQSVDINNVVVHLAPNISSFAARTSFQSKYQMTIELSQLPLIQTNEYIFAYQFAANLNFLHNLIIHNNRFAPSVALTPNLLPILIAFTFYNQKDEEQNTVIKFRTDLIREQSIDIVSEVSKHCSEQIQRKVLIEMKFAQSLTLATNIKGGGKEHNISVIKSAKKCIDSIIPLLISVQNDKPSNFSLNSETDEEYEAQGGFEEFNN
;
A
#
# COMPACT_ATOMS: atom_id res chain seq x y z
N MET A 1 -32.52 -6.33 -12.39
CA MET A 1 -33.23 -6.50 -11.11
C MET A 1 -32.26 -6.41 -9.94
N ILE A 2 -31.27 -7.29 -9.81
CA ILE A 2 -30.27 -7.23 -8.72
C ILE A 2 -29.50 -5.90 -8.73
N LYS A 3 -28.99 -5.45 -9.90
CA LYS A 3 -28.14 -4.26 -10.03
C LYS A 3 -28.70 -2.95 -9.42
N ASP A 4 -30.02 -2.78 -9.44
CA ASP A 4 -30.66 -1.53 -8.98
C ASP A 4 -31.04 -1.59 -7.49
N GLN A 5 -31.29 -2.79 -6.95
CA GLN A 5 -31.63 -2.98 -5.54
C GLN A 5 -30.45 -2.64 -4.64
N TRP A 6 -29.24 -3.08 -4.98
CA TRP A 6 -28.03 -2.79 -4.20
C TRP A 6 -27.72 -1.30 -4.03
N LYS A 7 -28.01 -0.49 -5.05
CA LYS A 7 -27.78 0.97 -5.01
C LYS A 7 -28.67 1.68 -3.99
N GLU A 8 -29.82 1.09 -3.66
CA GLU A 8 -30.67 1.58 -2.57
C GLU A 8 -30.07 1.30 -1.19
N PHE A 9 -29.33 0.20 -1.02
CA PHE A 9 -28.70 -0.19 0.26
C PHE A 9 -27.41 0.57 0.56
N LEU A 10 -26.68 0.99 -0.47
CA LEU A 10 -25.40 1.72 -0.33
C LEU A 10 -25.59 3.24 -0.14
N LYS A 11 -26.81 3.69 0.16
CA LYS A 11 -27.09 5.12 0.39
C LYS A 11 -26.45 5.57 1.72
N PRO A 12 -25.74 6.71 1.74
CA PRO A 12 -25.05 7.18 2.94
C PRO A 12 -26.03 7.56 4.07
N LYS A 13 -25.47 7.55 5.29
CA LYS A 13 -25.98 7.72 6.67
C LYS A 13 -27.25 8.57 6.98
N ASN A 14 -27.85 9.26 6.03
CA ASN A 14 -28.94 10.21 6.25
C ASN A 14 -30.36 9.61 6.20
N GLU A 15 -30.50 8.30 5.91
CA GLU A 15 -31.80 7.61 5.92
C GLU A 15 -31.75 6.45 6.93
N GLU A 16 -32.42 6.59 8.09
CA GLU A 16 -32.67 5.45 8.99
C GLU A 16 -33.58 4.45 8.28
N ARG A 17 -32.99 3.38 7.75
CA ARG A 17 -33.73 2.24 7.21
C ARG A 17 -33.58 1.07 8.17
N VAL A 18 -34.70 0.57 8.66
CA VAL A 18 -34.75 -0.66 9.45
C VAL A 18 -34.82 -1.81 8.44
N TYR A 19 -33.67 -2.40 8.14
CA TYR A 19 -33.59 -3.62 7.34
C TYR A 19 -33.73 -4.85 8.22
N ASP A 20 -34.33 -5.90 7.69
CA ASP A 20 -34.27 -7.22 8.30
C ASP A 20 -32.83 -7.76 8.18
N GLU A 21 -32.26 -8.23 9.28
CA GLU A 21 -30.86 -8.69 9.36
C GLU A 21 -30.63 -9.87 8.40
N ASP A 22 -31.60 -10.77 8.31
CA ASP A 22 -31.59 -11.91 7.40
C ASP A 22 -31.58 -11.48 5.93
N GLU A 23 -32.33 -10.44 5.59
CA GLU A 23 -32.36 -9.88 4.24
C GLU A 23 -31.03 -9.23 3.87
N LEU A 24 -30.43 -8.46 4.80
CA LEU A 24 -29.13 -7.82 4.60
C LEU A 24 -28.00 -8.84 4.42
N ASN A 25 -27.96 -9.87 5.27
CA ASN A 25 -26.99 -10.96 5.16
C ASN A 25 -27.16 -11.74 3.84
N TYR A 26 -28.40 -12.02 3.44
CA TYR A 26 -28.69 -12.67 2.16
C TYR A 26 -28.16 -11.85 0.98
N PHE A 27 -28.35 -10.54 1.03
CA PHE A 27 -27.78 -9.65 0.04
C PHE A 27 -26.26 -9.77 0.08
N ILE A 28 -25.58 -9.47 1.19
CA ILE A 28 -24.10 -9.50 1.29
C ILE A 28 -23.52 -10.77 0.64
N PHE A 29 -24.08 -11.93 0.98
CA PHE A 29 -23.71 -13.20 0.37
C PHE A 29 -23.83 -13.22 -1.16
N GLN A 30 -24.93 -12.73 -1.74
CA GLN A 30 -25.07 -12.64 -3.20
C GLN A 30 -24.02 -11.73 -3.84
N LEU A 31 -23.69 -10.60 -3.21
CA LEU A 31 -22.68 -9.69 -3.74
C LEU A 31 -21.29 -10.32 -3.68
N GLU A 32 -20.96 -10.99 -2.58
CA GLU A 32 -19.71 -11.75 -2.47
C GLU A 32 -19.58 -12.81 -3.57
N GLU A 33 -20.64 -13.58 -3.84
CA GLU A 33 -20.65 -14.56 -4.93
C GLU A 33 -20.41 -13.91 -6.30
N LEU A 34 -21.09 -12.78 -6.57
CA LEU A 34 -20.89 -12.03 -7.83
C LEU A 34 -19.47 -11.49 -7.96
N LEU A 35 -18.92 -10.94 -6.87
CA LEU A 35 -17.56 -10.42 -6.83
C LEU A 35 -16.52 -11.53 -6.95
N ASN A 36 -16.75 -12.71 -6.37
CA ASN A 36 -15.87 -13.87 -6.51
C ASN A 36 -15.82 -14.38 -7.95
N VAL A 37 -16.98 -14.44 -8.63
CA VAL A 37 -17.05 -14.73 -10.06
C VAL A 37 -16.28 -13.68 -10.86
N LEU A 38 -16.48 -12.40 -10.54
CA LEU A 38 -15.75 -11.31 -11.19
C LEU A 38 -14.24 -11.44 -10.98
N LYS A 39 -13.76 -11.63 -9.76
CA LYS A 39 -12.35 -11.87 -9.43
C LYS A 39 -11.77 -13.02 -10.25
N CYS A 40 -12.50 -14.13 -10.39
CA CYS A 40 -12.06 -15.25 -11.24
C CYS A 40 -11.95 -14.88 -12.71
N ILE A 41 -12.92 -14.13 -13.25
CA ILE A 41 -12.90 -13.62 -14.62
C ILE A 41 -11.70 -12.68 -14.85
N LEU A 42 -11.41 -11.82 -13.88
CA LEU A 42 -10.33 -10.83 -13.95
C LEU A 42 -8.94 -11.46 -13.84
N LYS A 43 -8.79 -12.75 -13.53
CA LYS A 43 -7.46 -13.40 -13.57
C LYS A 43 -6.85 -13.43 -14.98
N GLU A 44 -7.66 -13.25 -16.03
CA GLU A 44 -7.18 -13.19 -17.41
C GLU A 44 -7.03 -11.73 -17.88
N PRO A 45 -5.81 -11.23 -18.19
CA PRO A 45 -5.59 -9.82 -18.56
C PRO A 45 -6.44 -9.33 -19.75
N ARG A 46 -6.66 -10.20 -20.75
CA ARG A 46 -7.53 -9.87 -21.89
C ARG A 46 -8.97 -9.60 -21.47
N ARG A 47 -9.47 -10.33 -20.46
CA ARG A 47 -10.81 -10.10 -19.92
C ARG A 47 -10.85 -8.82 -19.10
N ARG A 48 -9.82 -8.53 -18.29
CA ARG A 48 -9.72 -7.27 -17.54
C ARG A 48 -9.83 -6.05 -18.44
N LEU A 49 -9.05 -5.99 -19.52
CA LEU A 49 -9.11 -4.90 -20.51
C LEU A 49 -10.50 -4.76 -21.15
N ARG A 50 -11.14 -5.89 -21.46
CA ARG A 50 -12.50 -5.90 -21.99
C ARG A 50 -13.52 -5.39 -20.97
N PHE A 51 -13.40 -5.77 -19.71
CA PHE A 51 -14.27 -5.25 -18.65
C PHE A 51 -14.02 -3.75 -18.42
N ALA A 52 -12.78 -3.32 -18.25
CA ALA A 52 -12.44 -1.91 -18.03
C ALA A 52 -12.97 -0.96 -19.13
N SER A 53 -13.06 -1.44 -20.38
CA SER A 53 -13.61 -0.66 -21.49
C SER A 53 -15.14 -0.60 -21.55
N HIS A 54 -15.85 -1.49 -20.86
CA HIS A 54 -17.31 -1.62 -20.95
C HIS A 54 -18.05 -1.44 -19.62
N SER A 55 -17.33 -1.46 -18.50
CA SER A 55 -17.92 -1.40 -17.16
C SER A 55 -17.76 -0.01 -16.56
N LEU A 56 -18.82 0.46 -15.91
CA LEU A 56 -18.80 1.65 -15.07
C LEU A 56 -18.22 1.25 -13.70
N ILE A 57 -16.97 0.77 -13.66
CA ILE A 57 -16.26 0.39 -12.41
C ILE A 57 -16.38 1.52 -11.39
N ASP A 58 -16.19 2.74 -11.86
CA ASP A 58 -16.33 3.98 -11.09
C ASP A 58 -17.73 4.17 -10.47
N MET A 59 -18.79 3.69 -11.12
CA MET A 59 -20.17 3.87 -10.65
C MET A 59 -20.69 2.69 -9.83
N ASP A 60 -20.11 1.51 -10.00
CA ASP A 60 -20.66 0.26 -9.43
C ASP A 60 -19.75 -0.34 -8.33
N LEU A 61 -18.42 -0.23 -8.42
CA LEU A 61 -17.49 -0.83 -7.44
C LEU A 61 -16.84 0.20 -6.50
N TYR A 62 -16.45 1.35 -7.01
CA TYR A 62 -15.81 2.40 -6.20
C TYR A 62 -16.65 2.89 -5.01
N PRO A 63 -17.99 2.99 -5.08
CA PRO A 63 -18.79 3.30 -3.89
C PRO A 63 -18.60 2.27 -2.76
N ILE A 64 -18.42 0.99 -3.11
CA ILE A 64 -18.28 -0.13 -2.15
C ILE A 64 -16.91 -0.13 -1.47
N PHE A 65 -15.91 0.56 -2.03
CA PHE A 65 -14.63 0.79 -1.34
C PHE A 65 -14.80 1.53 -0.01
N HIS A 66 -15.90 2.26 0.17
CA HIS A 66 -16.16 3.03 1.38
C HIS A 66 -16.84 2.24 2.50
N ILE A 67 -16.92 0.91 2.41
CA ILE A 67 -17.36 0.05 3.52
C ILE A 67 -16.43 0.26 4.72
N GLU A 68 -17.02 0.58 5.87
CA GLU A 68 -16.32 0.69 7.16
C GLU A 68 -15.08 1.58 7.12
N CYS A 69 -15.19 2.73 6.45
CA CYS A 69 -14.10 3.70 6.41
C CYS A 69 -13.62 4.04 7.82
N PRO A 70 -12.29 4.13 8.06
CA PRO A 70 -11.75 4.48 9.36
C PRO A 70 -12.39 5.77 9.88
N SER A 71 -12.88 5.73 11.12
CA SER A 71 -13.63 6.82 11.74
C SER A 71 -12.85 8.14 11.79
N CYS A 72 -11.52 8.08 11.85
CA CYS A 72 -10.63 9.23 11.80
C CYS A 72 -10.73 10.04 10.49
N LEU A 73 -11.28 9.47 9.41
CA LEU A 73 -11.38 10.12 8.11
C LEU A 73 -12.65 10.96 7.94
N ASN A 74 -13.67 10.78 8.79
CA ASN A 74 -14.99 11.43 8.64
C ASN A 74 -15.53 11.34 7.20
N CYS A 75 -15.38 10.17 6.56
CA CYS A 75 -15.70 10.01 5.14
C CYS A 75 -17.20 10.20 4.88
N PRO A 76 -17.61 11.13 3.99
CA PRO A 76 -19.03 11.37 3.68
C PRO A 76 -19.68 10.23 2.89
N HIS A 77 -18.86 9.35 2.31
CA HIS A 77 -19.30 8.18 1.55
C HIS A 77 -19.23 6.88 2.34
N CYS A 78 -18.89 6.94 3.64
CA CYS A 78 -18.78 5.76 4.50
C CYS A 78 -20.10 4.98 4.51
N ILE A 79 -20.03 3.70 4.16
CA ILE A 79 -21.11 2.74 4.29
C ILE A 79 -20.88 2.02 5.61
N VAL A 80 -21.82 2.16 6.53
CA VAL A 80 -21.76 1.56 7.87
C VAL A 80 -22.81 0.47 7.94
N PHE A 81 -22.40 -0.71 8.40
CA PHE A 81 -23.30 -1.83 8.67
C PHE A 81 -23.59 -1.90 10.19
N PRO A 82 -24.70 -2.53 10.59
CA PRO A 82 -24.93 -2.93 11.97
C PRO A 82 -23.78 -3.78 12.54
N ASP A 83 -23.51 -3.69 13.83
CA ASP A 83 -22.36 -4.34 14.50
C ASP A 83 -22.38 -5.88 14.43
N ASP A 84 -23.56 -6.48 14.19
CA ASP A 84 -23.80 -7.91 14.04
C ASP A 84 -23.56 -8.43 12.61
N VAL A 85 -23.38 -7.53 11.64
CA VAL A 85 -23.19 -7.87 10.23
C VAL A 85 -21.71 -7.86 9.87
N TYR A 86 -21.20 -9.02 9.44
CA TYR A 86 -19.79 -9.19 9.10
C TYR A 86 -19.51 -8.83 7.64
N VAL A 87 -18.71 -7.78 7.38
CA VAL A 87 -18.44 -7.27 6.01
C VAL A 87 -16.95 -7.19 5.65
N ASP A 88 -16.05 -7.67 6.52
CA ASP A 88 -14.60 -7.67 6.28
C ASP A 88 -14.24 -8.41 4.98
N ASP A 89 -14.84 -9.58 4.74
CA ASP A 89 -14.57 -10.41 3.56
C ASP A 89 -15.05 -9.74 2.28
N LEU A 90 -16.25 -9.15 2.31
CA LEU A 90 -16.78 -8.32 1.23
C LEU A 90 -15.84 -7.15 0.92
N HIS A 91 -15.42 -6.39 1.94
CA HIS A 91 -14.54 -5.25 1.77
C HIS A 91 -13.18 -5.65 1.21
N LEU A 92 -12.58 -6.74 1.73
CA LEU A 92 -11.34 -7.31 1.22
C LEU A 92 -11.46 -7.68 -0.27
N LEU A 93 -12.55 -8.35 -0.64
CA LEU A 93 -12.80 -8.79 -2.01
C LEU A 93 -12.94 -7.61 -2.97
N VAL A 94 -13.58 -6.52 -2.54
CA VAL A 94 -13.68 -5.26 -3.30
C VAL A 94 -12.29 -4.67 -3.53
N ILE A 95 -11.45 -4.56 -2.51
CA ILE A 95 -10.08 -4.03 -2.63
C ILE A 95 -9.24 -4.87 -3.60
N GLU A 96 -9.33 -6.20 -3.51
CA GLU A 96 -8.62 -7.10 -4.42
C GLU A 96 -9.06 -6.91 -5.88
N ILE A 97 -10.37 -6.81 -6.13
CA ILE A 97 -10.91 -6.60 -7.48
C ILE A 97 -10.50 -5.24 -8.03
N LEU A 98 -10.59 -4.17 -7.23
CA LEU A 98 -10.12 -2.84 -7.62
C LEU A 98 -8.63 -2.88 -7.96
N SER A 99 -7.81 -3.53 -7.13
CA SER A 99 -6.37 -3.71 -7.40
C SER A 99 -6.11 -4.36 -8.75
N MET A 100 -6.89 -5.37 -9.12
CA MET A 100 -6.74 -6.08 -10.40
C MET A 100 -7.11 -5.20 -11.60
N PHE A 101 -8.08 -4.30 -11.47
CA PHE A 101 -8.44 -3.39 -12.56
C PHE A 101 -7.35 -2.35 -12.82
N GLU A 102 -6.75 -1.80 -11.77
CA GLU A 102 -5.71 -0.77 -11.87
C GLU A 102 -4.48 -1.23 -12.67
N GLU A 103 -4.16 -2.52 -12.68
CA GLU A 103 -3.04 -3.08 -13.47
C GLU A 103 -3.16 -2.82 -14.97
N ASP A 104 -4.39 -2.77 -15.49
CA ASP A 104 -4.68 -2.74 -16.92
C ASP A 104 -5.45 -1.49 -17.36
N MET A 105 -5.86 -0.63 -16.42
CA MET A 105 -6.55 0.62 -16.74
C MET A 105 -5.58 1.65 -17.31
N ASN A 106 -6.00 2.33 -18.37
CA ASN A 106 -5.21 3.43 -18.92
C ASN A 106 -5.35 4.70 -18.05
N ARG A 107 -4.38 5.61 -18.15
CA ARG A 107 -4.35 6.86 -17.36
C ARG A 107 -5.65 7.68 -17.43
N THR A 108 -6.37 7.63 -18.55
CA THR A 108 -7.63 8.37 -18.75
C THR A 108 -8.79 7.74 -17.98
N GLN A 109 -8.85 6.42 -17.90
CA GLN A 109 -9.83 5.70 -17.07
C GLN A 109 -9.55 5.92 -15.59
N LEU A 110 -8.27 6.02 -15.22
CA LEU A 110 -7.90 6.32 -13.83
C LEU A 110 -8.08 7.79 -13.46
N GLN A 111 -8.42 8.68 -14.40
CA GLN A 111 -8.68 10.08 -14.11
C GLN A 111 -10.07 10.33 -13.53
N SER A 112 -11.07 9.52 -13.89
CA SER A 112 -12.45 9.59 -13.38
C SER A 112 -12.62 9.01 -11.98
N VAL A 113 -11.60 8.32 -11.46
CA VAL A 113 -11.46 8.00 -10.03
C VAL A 113 -11.17 9.31 -9.28
N ASP A 114 -12.20 10.13 -9.10
CA ASP A 114 -12.12 11.45 -8.49
C ASP A 114 -11.76 11.34 -6.99
N ILE A 115 -10.49 11.57 -6.67
CA ILE A 115 -9.96 12.53 -5.66
C ILE A 115 -10.46 12.44 -4.21
N ASN A 116 -11.31 11.49 -3.85
CA ASN A 116 -11.71 11.25 -2.45
C ASN A 116 -10.64 10.50 -1.64
N ASN A 117 -9.39 10.92 -1.82
CA ASN A 117 -8.29 10.52 -0.96
C ASN A 117 -8.19 9.00 -0.78
N VAL A 118 -8.32 8.20 -1.85
CA VAL A 118 -8.15 6.73 -1.79
C VAL A 118 -6.88 6.37 -1.02
N VAL A 119 -5.77 7.08 -1.24
CA VAL A 119 -4.53 6.91 -0.47
C VAL A 119 -4.74 7.08 1.03
N VAL A 120 -5.52 8.08 1.46
CA VAL A 120 -5.85 8.33 2.86
C VAL A 120 -6.80 7.26 3.43
N HIS A 121 -7.61 6.60 2.60
CA HIS A 121 -8.40 5.44 3.01
C HIS A 121 -7.55 4.16 3.17
N LEU A 122 -6.54 3.98 2.32
CA LEU A 122 -5.62 2.83 2.40
C LEU A 122 -4.61 2.99 3.56
N ALA A 123 -4.20 4.22 3.85
CA ALA A 123 -3.11 4.50 4.78
C ALA A 123 -3.34 3.97 6.22
N PRO A 124 -4.55 4.06 6.83
CA PRO A 124 -4.79 3.51 8.16
C PRO A 124 -4.55 2.00 8.24
N ASN A 125 -5.00 1.22 7.25
CA ASN A 125 -4.75 -0.23 7.21
C ASN A 125 -3.25 -0.55 7.09
N ILE A 126 -2.56 0.15 6.19
CA ILE A 126 -1.10 0.01 6.01
C ILE A 126 -0.34 0.42 7.27
N SER A 127 -0.77 1.50 7.92
CA SER A 127 -0.08 2.03 9.10
C SER A 127 -0.35 1.19 10.34
N SER A 128 -1.58 0.66 10.50
CA SER A 128 -1.91 -0.27 11.57
C SER A 128 -1.06 -1.53 11.48
N PHE A 129 -0.71 -1.99 10.28
CA PHE A 129 0.24 -3.09 10.09
C PHE A 129 1.62 -2.76 10.66
N ALA A 130 2.18 -1.61 10.31
CA ALA A 130 3.47 -1.18 10.84
C ALA A 130 3.47 -1.00 12.38
N ALA A 131 2.34 -0.58 12.95
CA ALA A 131 2.18 -0.38 14.40
C ALA A 131 2.02 -1.69 15.18
N ARG A 132 1.43 -2.73 14.58
CA ARG A 132 1.21 -4.04 15.21
C ARG A 132 2.40 -4.99 15.10
N THR A 133 3.18 -4.83 14.06
CA THR A 133 4.41 -5.60 13.86
C THR A 133 5.51 -5.04 14.76
N SER A 134 6.46 -5.88 15.21
CA SER A 134 7.62 -5.45 16.06
C SER A 134 8.54 -4.42 15.36
N PHE A 135 8.19 -4.12 14.12
CA PHE A 135 8.78 -3.20 13.17
C PHE A 135 9.15 -1.83 13.73
N GLN A 136 8.32 -1.18 14.54
CA GLN A 136 8.65 0.14 15.12
C GLN A 136 9.91 0.07 15.98
N SER A 137 10.01 -0.94 16.84
CA SER A 137 11.10 -1.08 17.80
C SER A 137 12.43 -1.42 17.13
N LYS A 138 12.38 -2.18 16.04
CA LYS A 138 13.57 -2.71 15.36
C LYS A 138 14.25 -1.68 14.46
N TYR A 139 13.46 -0.82 13.83
CA TYR A 139 13.97 0.07 12.78
C TYR A 139 14.08 1.53 13.22
N GLN A 140 14.05 1.78 14.54
CA GLN A 140 14.21 3.10 15.16
C GLN A 140 13.42 4.20 14.41
N MET A 141 12.22 3.87 13.97
CA MET A 141 11.39 4.87 13.29
C MET A 141 11.17 6.01 14.27
N THR A 142 11.57 7.22 13.87
CA THR A 142 11.38 8.46 14.64
C THR A 142 9.89 8.83 14.75
N ILE A 143 9.01 8.00 14.18
CA ILE A 143 7.56 8.16 14.21
C ILE A 143 7.01 7.49 15.47
N GLU A 144 6.26 8.26 16.25
CA GLU A 144 5.42 7.74 17.33
C GLU A 144 4.22 6.97 16.73
N LEU A 145 4.47 5.77 16.19
CA LEU A 145 3.40 4.87 15.70
C LEU A 145 2.44 4.42 16.82
N SER A 146 2.87 4.55 18.08
CA SER A 146 2.07 4.27 19.29
C SER A 146 0.84 5.17 19.43
N GLN A 147 0.76 6.28 18.69
CA GLN A 147 -0.41 7.16 18.65
C GLN A 147 -1.37 6.86 17.50
N LEU A 148 -1.03 5.93 16.61
CA LEU A 148 -1.91 5.59 15.48
C LEU A 148 -3.11 4.76 15.97
N PRO A 149 -4.32 5.02 15.44
CA PRO A 149 -5.48 4.21 15.74
C PRO A 149 -5.23 2.78 15.23
N LEU A 150 -5.24 1.81 16.14
CA LEU A 150 -5.15 0.39 15.81
C LEU A 150 -6.51 -0.09 15.32
N ILE A 151 -6.56 -0.60 14.09
CA ILE A 151 -7.79 -1.10 13.48
C ILE A 151 -8.09 -2.49 14.04
N GLN A 152 -9.05 -2.61 14.95
CA GLN A 152 -9.41 -3.89 15.59
C GLN A 152 -10.03 -4.83 14.55
N THR A 153 -9.23 -5.78 14.04
CA THR A 153 -9.67 -6.83 13.12
C THR A 153 -9.03 -8.15 13.53
N ASN A 154 -9.64 -9.26 13.11
CA ASN A 154 -9.08 -10.60 13.30
C ASN A 154 -7.67 -10.69 12.69
N GLU A 155 -6.69 -11.25 13.44
CA GLU A 155 -5.29 -11.36 13.00
C GLU A 155 -5.11 -12.03 11.63
N TYR A 156 -5.97 -13.01 11.29
CA TYR A 156 -5.95 -13.66 9.99
C TYR A 156 -6.29 -12.67 8.88
N ILE A 157 -7.41 -11.97 9.03
CA ILE A 157 -7.96 -11.05 8.04
C ILE A 157 -7.12 -9.79 7.93
N PHE A 158 -6.52 -9.36 9.05
CA PHE A 158 -5.60 -8.24 9.12
C PHE A 158 -4.43 -8.35 8.12
N ALA A 159 -3.82 -9.54 7.99
CA ALA A 159 -2.73 -9.74 7.04
C ALA A 159 -3.18 -9.66 5.57
N TYR A 160 -4.35 -10.22 5.25
CA TYR A 160 -4.91 -10.13 3.90
C TYR A 160 -5.34 -8.71 3.56
N GLN A 161 -6.00 -8.02 4.49
CA GLN A 161 -6.36 -6.61 4.36
C GLN A 161 -5.12 -5.77 4.09
N PHE A 162 -4.06 -5.90 4.89
CA PHE A 162 -2.80 -5.20 4.64
C PHE A 162 -2.26 -5.46 3.23
N ALA A 163 -2.15 -6.74 2.84
CA ALA A 163 -1.57 -7.09 1.55
C ALA A 163 -2.43 -6.60 0.37
N ALA A 164 -3.76 -6.64 0.49
CA ALA A 164 -4.68 -6.11 -0.51
C ALA A 164 -4.59 -4.59 -0.61
N ASN A 165 -4.53 -3.88 0.52
CA ASN A 165 -4.38 -2.41 0.56
C ASN A 165 -3.04 -1.96 -0.04
N LEU A 166 -1.93 -2.64 0.30
CA LEU A 166 -0.62 -2.33 -0.27
C LEU A 166 -0.58 -2.60 -1.78
N ASN A 167 -1.14 -3.72 -2.22
CA ASN A 167 -1.22 -4.06 -3.64
C ASN A 167 -2.08 -3.05 -4.42
N PHE A 168 -3.19 -2.61 -3.84
CA PHE A 168 -4.03 -1.58 -4.45
C PHE A 168 -3.26 -0.26 -4.58
N LEU A 169 -2.62 0.19 -3.50
CA LEU A 169 -1.80 1.40 -3.50
C LEU A 169 -0.68 1.35 -4.53
N HIS A 170 0.01 0.21 -4.61
CA HIS A 170 1.07 -0.04 -5.58
C HIS A 170 0.56 0.13 -7.02
N ASN A 171 -0.51 -0.57 -7.37
CA ASN A 171 -1.05 -0.54 -8.73
C ASN A 171 -1.56 0.87 -9.08
N LEU A 172 -2.25 1.54 -8.17
CA LEU A 172 -2.70 2.93 -8.35
C LEU A 172 -1.55 3.86 -8.71
N ILE A 173 -0.43 3.80 -7.98
CA ILE A 173 0.67 4.75 -8.14
C ILE A 173 1.49 4.44 -9.39
N ILE A 174 1.76 3.14 -9.65
CA ILE A 174 2.58 2.71 -10.79
C ILE A 174 1.88 2.99 -12.12
N HIS A 175 0.55 2.83 -12.17
CA HIS A 175 -0.23 3.10 -13.37
C HIS A 175 -0.75 4.55 -13.43
N ASN A 176 -0.77 5.26 -12.30
CA ASN A 176 -1.19 6.66 -12.21
C ASN A 176 -0.40 7.47 -11.16
N ASN A 177 0.75 7.99 -11.60
CA ASN A 177 1.66 8.76 -10.75
C ASN A 177 1.08 10.05 -10.14
N ARG A 178 -0.12 10.49 -10.54
CA ARG A 178 -0.80 11.64 -9.90
C ARG A 178 -1.10 11.43 -8.41
N PHE A 179 -1.12 10.17 -7.95
CA PHE A 179 -1.33 9.83 -6.54
C PHE A 179 -0.07 9.97 -5.69
N ALA A 180 1.10 10.14 -6.32
CA ALA A 180 2.38 10.25 -5.61
C ALA A 180 2.41 11.40 -4.57
N PRO A 181 1.92 12.63 -4.87
CA PRO A 181 1.81 13.68 -3.86
C PRO A 181 0.90 13.30 -2.68
N SER A 182 -0.22 12.61 -2.92
CA SER A 182 -1.10 12.17 -1.83
C SER A 182 -0.40 11.21 -0.87
N VAL A 183 0.46 10.32 -1.38
CA VAL A 183 1.27 9.41 -0.56
C VAL A 183 2.27 10.19 0.29
N ALA A 184 2.95 11.16 -0.32
CA ALA A 184 3.94 11.98 0.37
C ALA A 184 3.34 12.88 1.46
N LEU A 185 2.11 13.34 1.26
CA LEU A 185 1.39 14.23 2.17
C LEU A 185 0.59 13.48 3.25
N THR A 186 0.29 12.20 3.04
CA THR A 186 -0.44 11.41 4.04
C THR A 186 0.46 11.15 5.25
N PRO A 187 0.04 11.53 6.47
CA PRO A 187 0.85 11.39 7.67
C PRO A 187 1.35 9.95 7.86
N ASN A 188 2.65 9.82 8.18
CA ASN A 188 3.35 8.57 8.49
C ASN A 188 3.41 7.51 7.37
N LEU A 189 2.61 7.60 6.32
CA LEU A 189 2.57 6.60 5.24
C LEU A 189 3.93 6.47 4.53
N LEU A 190 4.49 7.59 4.07
CA LEU A 190 5.75 7.56 3.31
C LEU A 190 6.94 6.99 4.11
N PRO A 191 7.20 7.42 5.35
CA PRO A 191 8.21 6.77 6.19
C PRO A 191 7.95 5.28 6.44
N ILE A 192 6.69 4.87 6.65
CA ILE A 192 6.32 3.46 6.83
C ILE A 192 6.67 2.65 5.58
N LEU A 193 6.36 3.17 4.39
CA LEU A 193 6.71 2.54 3.11
C LEU A 193 8.23 2.46 2.91
N ILE A 194 8.99 3.50 3.28
CA ILE A 194 10.46 3.46 3.25
C ILE A 194 10.95 2.34 4.16
N ALA A 195 10.39 2.23 5.36
CA ALA A 195 10.77 1.17 6.26
C ALA A 195 10.45 -0.22 5.68
N PHE A 196 9.32 -0.38 4.98
CA PHE A 196 8.95 -1.68 4.40
C PHE A 196 9.93 -2.17 3.33
N THR A 197 10.77 -1.31 2.75
CA THR A 197 11.79 -1.72 1.79
C THR A 197 12.85 -2.67 2.36
N PHE A 198 13.08 -2.60 3.67
CA PHE A 198 14.00 -3.48 4.41
C PHE A 198 13.27 -4.39 5.40
N TYR A 199 11.95 -4.53 5.29
CA TYR A 199 11.17 -5.48 6.08
C TYR A 199 11.75 -6.88 5.92
N ASN A 200 12.06 -7.56 7.03
CA ASN A 200 12.67 -8.88 7.01
C ASN A 200 11.89 -9.85 7.89
N GLN A 201 11.72 -11.07 7.39
CA GLN A 201 10.91 -12.12 7.96
C GLN A 201 11.52 -12.81 9.18
N LYS A 202 12.81 -12.59 9.48
CA LYS A 202 13.46 -13.14 10.70
C LYS A 202 12.84 -12.62 12.01
N ASP A 203 11.87 -11.73 11.91
CA ASP A 203 11.33 -10.95 13.03
C ASP A 203 9.92 -11.38 13.50
N GLU A 204 9.25 -12.31 12.80
CA GLU A 204 7.90 -12.76 13.18
C GLU A 204 7.69 -14.27 12.93
N GLU A 205 7.55 -15.04 14.02
CA GLU A 205 7.31 -16.50 13.99
C GLU A 205 5.84 -16.87 13.69
N GLN A 206 4.88 -15.93 13.73
CA GLN A 206 3.47 -16.29 13.91
C GLN A 206 2.54 -16.08 12.70
N ASN A 207 2.89 -15.32 11.66
CA ASN A 207 1.98 -15.07 10.54
C ASN A 207 2.44 -15.69 9.20
N THR A 208 1.91 -16.87 8.88
CA THR A 208 2.26 -17.64 7.68
C THR A 208 1.87 -16.92 6.38
N VAL A 209 0.83 -16.10 6.38
CA VAL A 209 0.36 -15.37 5.18
C VAL A 209 1.35 -14.27 4.78
N ILE A 210 1.84 -13.51 5.77
CA ILE A 210 2.84 -12.45 5.58
C ILE A 210 4.18 -13.06 5.21
N LYS A 211 4.54 -14.19 5.82
CA LYS A 211 5.79 -14.91 5.57
C LYS A 211 6.03 -15.15 4.07
N PHE A 212 5.01 -15.55 3.31
CA PHE A 212 5.14 -15.78 1.87
C PHE A 212 5.14 -14.51 1.02
N ARG A 213 4.91 -13.33 1.61
CA ARG A 213 4.77 -12.05 0.90
C ARG A 213 5.83 -11.00 1.27
N THR A 214 6.81 -11.33 2.12
CA THR A 214 7.89 -10.42 2.53
C THR A 214 8.56 -9.72 1.34
N ASP A 215 8.96 -10.46 0.31
CA ASP A 215 9.61 -9.87 -0.87
C ASP A 215 8.67 -8.96 -1.67
N LEU A 216 7.39 -9.34 -1.78
CA LEU A 216 6.38 -8.52 -2.45
C LEU A 216 6.15 -7.20 -1.70
N ILE A 217 6.08 -7.23 -0.37
CA ILE A 217 5.95 -6.02 0.46
C ILE A 217 7.11 -5.06 0.18
N ARG A 218 8.34 -5.59 0.14
CA ARG A 218 9.54 -4.80 -0.11
C ARG A 218 9.57 -4.24 -1.52
N GLU A 219 9.30 -5.09 -2.52
CA GLU A 219 9.23 -4.73 -3.94
C GLU A 219 8.21 -3.59 -4.17
N GLN A 220 6.98 -3.79 -3.72
CA GLN A 220 5.90 -2.81 -3.88
C GLN A 220 6.23 -1.50 -3.17
N SER A 221 6.82 -1.57 -1.98
CA SER A 221 7.20 -0.37 -1.24
C SER A 221 8.33 0.40 -1.93
N ILE A 222 9.33 -0.29 -2.48
CA ILE A 222 10.38 0.33 -3.30
C ILE A 222 9.76 1.03 -4.50
N ASP A 223 8.88 0.35 -5.23
CA ASP A 223 8.25 0.86 -6.44
C ASP A 223 7.36 2.08 -6.13
N ILE A 224 6.57 2.05 -5.05
CA ILE A 224 5.78 3.19 -4.58
C ILE A 224 6.67 4.40 -4.25
N VAL A 225 7.70 4.21 -3.41
CA VAL A 225 8.57 5.32 -2.99
C VAL A 225 9.40 5.85 -4.16
N SER A 226 9.74 5.00 -5.13
CA SER A 226 10.36 5.37 -6.41
C SER A 226 9.48 6.35 -7.19
N GLU A 227 8.18 6.07 -7.33
CA GLU A 227 7.25 6.97 -8.01
C GLU A 227 7.04 8.29 -7.24
N VAL A 228 7.00 8.25 -5.89
CA VAL A 228 7.03 9.46 -5.05
C VAL A 228 8.27 10.30 -5.35
N SER A 229 9.45 9.68 -5.41
CA SER A 229 10.72 10.36 -5.66
C SER A 229 10.83 10.95 -7.06
N LYS A 230 10.14 10.39 -8.07
CA LYS A 230 10.17 10.92 -9.45
C LYS A 230 9.17 12.03 -9.71
N HIS A 231 8.01 11.95 -9.06
CA HIS A 231 6.83 12.72 -9.47
C HIS A 231 6.38 13.77 -8.46
N CYS A 232 7.02 13.85 -7.29
CA CYS A 232 6.80 14.94 -6.35
C CYS A 232 7.76 16.13 -6.58
N SER A 233 7.52 17.24 -5.88
CA SER A 233 8.36 18.43 -5.91
C SER A 233 9.77 18.15 -5.39
N GLU A 234 10.76 18.93 -5.84
CA GLU A 234 12.16 18.81 -5.42
C GLU A 234 12.34 18.79 -3.89
N GLN A 235 11.54 19.57 -3.15
CA GLN A 235 11.53 19.55 -1.69
C GLN A 235 11.18 18.16 -1.12
N ILE A 236 10.16 17.50 -1.67
CA ILE A 236 9.77 16.14 -1.27
C ILE A 236 10.84 15.15 -1.70
N GLN A 237 11.38 15.28 -2.91
CA GLN A 237 12.45 14.41 -3.40
C GLN A 237 13.66 14.47 -2.47
N ARG A 238 14.11 15.67 -2.10
CA ARG A 238 15.21 15.88 -1.15
C ARG A 238 14.91 15.28 0.22
N LYS A 239 13.69 15.49 0.74
CA LYS A 239 13.25 14.92 2.01
C LYS A 239 13.30 13.39 1.99
N VAL A 240 12.79 12.75 0.93
CA VAL A 240 12.78 11.29 0.79
C VAL A 240 14.19 10.73 0.61
N LEU A 241 14.94 11.25 -0.36
CA LEU A 241 16.21 10.69 -0.76
C LEU A 241 17.32 10.92 0.27
N ILE A 242 17.34 12.11 0.89
CA ILE A 242 18.41 12.52 1.81
C ILE A 242 17.94 12.40 3.27
N GLU A 243 16.88 13.12 3.65
CA GLU A 243 16.51 13.24 5.06
C GLU A 243 15.93 11.93 5.62
N MET A 244 15.19 11.16 4.80
CA MET A 244 14.67 9.84 5.15
C MET A 244 15.62 8.69 4.75
N LYS A 245 16.82 9.00 4.25
CA LYS A 245 17.85 8.01 3.87
C LYS A 245 17.36 6.92 2.91
N PHE A 246 16.38 7.21 2.03
CA PHE A 246 15.83 6.20 1.12
C PHE A 246 16.88 5.61 0.17
N ALA A 247 17.85 6.40 -0.30
CA ALA A 247 18.94 5.88 -1.13
C ALA A 247 19.77 4.81 -0.40
N GLN A 248 20.01 4.98 0.90
CA GLN A 248 20.68 3.99 1.75
C GLN A 248 19.79 2.74 1.94
N SER A 249 18.47 2.94 2.08
CA SER A 249 17.51 1.84 2.25
C SER A 249 17.47 0.92 1.02
N LEU A 250 17.62 1.45 -0.20
CA LEU A 250 17.71 0.65 -1.43
C LEU A 250 18.92 -0.28 -1.43
N THR A 251 20.09 0.21 -1.02
CA THR A 251 21.30 -0.60 -0.90
C THR A 251 21.12 -1.72 0.12
N LEU A 252 20.56 -1.39 1.29
CA LEU A 252 20.23 -2.38 2.33
C LEU A 252 19.22 -3.42 1.82
N ALA A 253 18.20 -3.00 1.08
CA ALA A 253 17.22 -3.91 0.49
C ALA A 253 17.89 -4.95 -0.44
N THR A 254 18.88 -4.56 -1.25
CA THR A 254 19.59 -5.54 -2.08
C THR A 254 20.44 -6.54 -1.30
N ASN A 255 20.82 -6.21 -0.05
CA ASN A 255 21.73 -7.01 0.77
C ASN A 255 21.01 -7.97 1.75
N ILE A 256 19.70 -7.84 1.94
CA ILE A 256 18.94 -8.73 2.85
C ILE A 256 18.84 -10.13 2.23
N LYS A 257 19.51 -11.11 2.86
CA LYS A 257 19.36 -12.55 2.59
C LYS A 257 18.14 -13.09 3.32
N GLY A 258 17.01 -13.25 2.64
CA GLY A 258 15.76 -13.72 3.27
C GLY A 258 14.70 -14.13 2.25
N GLY A 259 14.99 -15.17 1.47
CA GLY A 259 14.07 -15.72 0.47
C GLY A 259 14.84 -16.69 -0.42
N GLY A 260 14.18 -17.71 -0.99
CA GLY A 260 14.83 -18.57 -2.00
C GLY A 260 15.49 -17.71 -3.09
N LYS A 261 16.60 -18.16 -3.67
CA LYS A 261 17.44 -17.36 -4.61
C LYS A 261 16.65 -16.61 -5.70
N GLU A 262 15.48 -17.10 -6.08
CA GLU A 262 14.60 -16.51 -7.10
C GLU A 262 13.74 -15.34 -6.60
N HIS A 263 13.41 -15.27 -5.31
CA HIS A 263 12.42 -14.33 -4.77
C HIS A 263 13.02 -12.95 -4.44
N ASN A 264 14.32 -12.89 -4.12
CA ASN A 264 15.03 -11.61 -3.96
C ASN A 264 15.35 -10.93 -5.31
N ILE A 265 15.18 -11.63 -6.44
CA ILE A 265 15.50 -11.09 -7.76
C ILE A 265 14.55 -9.94 -8.13
N SER A 266 13.26 -10.03 -7.79
CA SER A 266 12.31 -8.96 -8.09
C SER A 266 12.63 -7.71 -7.29
N VAL A 267 12.89 -7.84 -5.98
CA VAL A 267 13.35 -6.76 -5.11
C VAL A 267 14.62 -6.10 -5.65
N ILE A 268 15.63 -6.89 -6.06
CA ILE A 268 16.87 -6.35 -6.66
C ILE A 268 16.58 -5.61 -7.97
N LYS A 269 15.67 -6.12 -8.81
CA LYS A 269 15.27 -5.45 -10.06
C LYS A 269 14.56 -4.12 -9.79
N SER A 270 13.61 -4.08 -8.86
CA SER A 270 12.91 -2.84 -8.49
C SER A 270 13.86 -1.84 -7.83
N ALA A 271 14.75 -2.29 -6.93
CA ALA A 271 15.78 -1.45 -6.33
C ALA A 271 16.72 -0.85 -7.40
N LYS A 272 17.21 -1.67 -8.34
CA LYS A 272 18.04 -1.21 -9.44
C LYS A 272 17.31 -0.18 -10.31
N LYS A 273 16.08 -0.48 -10.74
CA LYS A 273 15.24 0.43 -11.53
C LYS A 273 15.01 1.75 -10.81
N CYS A 274 14.82 1.71 -9.49
CA CYS A 274 14.72 2.89 -8.65
C CYS A 274 16.03 3.69 -8.66
N ILE A 275 17.17 3.04 -8.35
CA ILE A 275 18.51 3.66 -8.38
C ILE A 275 18.78 4.36 -9.71
N ASP A 276 18.58 3.66 -10.82
CA ASP A 276 18.79 4.18 -12.18
C ASP A 276 17.94 5.45 -12.43
N SER A 277 16.77 5.55 -11.80
CA SER A 277 15.86 6.69 -11.94
C SER A 277 16.13 7.85 -10.96
N ILE A 278 16.70 7.58 -9.78
CA ILE A 278 16.97 8.61 -8.76
C ILE A 278 18.37 9.21 -8.89
N ILE A 279 19.34 8.50 -9.48
CA ILE A 279 20.72 9.02 -9.67
C ILE A 279 20.71 10.38 -10.40
N PRO A 280 19.99 10.56 -11.52
CA PRO A 280 19.94 11.86 -12.18
C PRO A 280 19.39 12.98 -11.27
N LEU A 281 18.41 12.65 -10.41
CA LEU A 281 17.79 13.58 -9.46
C LEU A 281 18.78 13.96 -8.34
N LEU A 282 19.58 13.01 -7.86
CA LEU A 282 20.60 13.25 -6.84
C LEU A 282 21.74 14.14 -7.37
N ILE A 283 22.17 13.91 -8.62
CA ILE A 283 23.22 14.71 -9.27
C ILE A 283 22.76 16.16 -9.46
N SER A 284 21.51 16.39 -9.90
CA SER A 284 20.98 17.76 -10.02
C SER A 284 20.93 18.48 -8.67
N VAL A 285 20.49 17.80 -7.60
CA VAL A 285 20.41 18.38 -6.24
C VAL A 285 21.80 18.69 -5.67
N GLN A 286 22.83 17.92 -6.01
CA GLN A 286 24.21 18.21 -5.58
C GLN A 286 24.83 19.39 -6.32
N ASN A 287 24.53 19.56 -7.61
CA ASN A 287 25.05 20.68 -8.40
C ASN A 287 24.50 22.06 -7.94
N ASP A 288 23.40 22.08 -7.20
CA ASP A 288 22.80 23.29 -6.63
C ASP A 288 23.34 23.65 -5.23
N LYS A 289 24.27 22.88 -4.66
CA LYS A 289 24.97 23.22 -3.41
C LYS A 289 26.44 23.56 -3.65
N PRO A 290 27.00 24.63 -3.02
CA PRO A 290 28.44 24.85 -3.04
C PRO A 290 29.14 23.70 -2.30
N SER A 291 30.18 23.18 -2.95
CA SER A 291 31.06 22.13 -2.48
C SER A 291 31.49 22.35 -1.03
N ASN A 292 31.05 21.49 -0.11
CA ASN A 292 31.74 21.06 1.11
C ASN A 292 30.76 20.26 1.99
N PHE A 293 30.58 18.99 1.68
CA PHE A 293 30.19 18.02 2.71
C PHE A 293 31.18 16.86 2.65
N SER A 294 31.93 16.73 3.75
CA SER A 294 32.90 15.66 3.99
C SER A 294 32.15 14.35 4.19
N LEU A 295 31.72 13.73 3.09
CA LEU A 295 30.95 12.48 3.07
C LEU A 295 31.79 11.24 3.40
N ASN A 296 33.11 11.38 3.50
CA ASN A 296 34.01 10.24 3.66
C ASN A 296 34.21 9.82 5.13
N SER A 297 33.85 10.64 6.12
CA SER A 297 34.04 10.27 7.53
C SER A 297 32.81 9.61 8.17
N GLU A 298 31.59 9.94 7.72
CA GLU A 298 30.36 9.37 8.29
C GLU A 298 30.07 7.94 7.78
N THR A 299 30.52 7.58 6.58
CA THR A 299 30.35 6.22 6.06
C THR A 299 31.20 5.21 6.81
N ASP A 300 32.45 5.54 7.11
CA ASP A 300 33.39 4.61 7.77
C ASP A 300 32.98 4.32 9.22
N GLU A 301 32.43 5.32 9.93
CA GLU A 301 31.92 5.15 11.30
C GLU A 301 30.59 4.36 11.36
N GLU A 302 29.67 4.52 10.39
CA GLU A 302 28.43 3.71 10.34
C GLU A 302 28.72 2.25 9.93
N TYR A 303 29.74 1.98 9.10
CA TYR A 303 30.16 0.61 8.74
C TYR A 303 30.78 -0.15 9.92
N GLU A 304 31.56 0.51 10.78
CA GLU A 304 32.07 -0.07 12.02
C GLU A 304 30.96 -0.31 13.05
N ALA A 305 29.99 0.61 13.18
CA ALA A 305 28.88 0.49 14.13
C ALA A 305 27.89 -0.64 13.80
N GLN A 306 27.79 -1.05 12.53
CA GLN A 306 26.88 -2.12 12.07
C GLN A 306 27.52 -3.51 12.00
N GLY A 307 28.74 -3.70 12.55
CA GLY A 307 29.34 -5.03 12.69
C GLY A 307 29.69 -5.71 11.37
N GLY A 308 30.14 -4.94 10.37
CA GLY A 308 30.22 -5.37 8.98
C GLY A 308 31.24 -6.46 8.61
N PHE A 309 32.06 -7.00 9.53
CA PHE A 309 33.11 -7.97 9.15
C PHE A 309 33.56 -8.98 10.24
N GLU A 310 32.80 -9.22 11.31
CA GLU A 310 33.22 -10.22 12.31
C GLU A 310 32.86 -11.68 11.98
N GLU A 311 32.07 -11.95 10.93
CA GLU A 311 31.61 -13.32 10.61
C GLU A 311 32.44 -14.10 9.56
N PHE A 312 33.63 -13.63 9.16
CA PHE A 312 34.47 -14.35 8.17
C PHE A 312 35.76 -14.99 8.72
N ASN A 313 35.96 -15.03 10.04
CA ASN A 313 37.09 -15.73 10.67
C ASN A 313 36.66 -16.62 11.84
N ASN A 314 35.79 -17.61 11.59
CA ASN A 314 35.71 -18.84 12.39
C ASN A 314 35.19 -20.01 11.55
#